data_AF-A0A2N9M9J6-F1
#
_entry.id   AF-A0A2N9M9J6-F1
#
_cell.length_a   1.000
_cell.length_b   1.000
_cell.length_c   1.000
_cell.angle_alpha   90.00
_cell.angle_beta   90.00
_cell.angle_gamma   90.00
#
_symmetry.space_group_name_H-M   'P 1'
#
loop_
_entity.id
_entity.type
_entity.pdbx_description
1 polymer ?
#
loop_
_entity_poly.entity_id
_entity_poly.type
_entity_poly.pdbx_seq_one_letter_code
_entity_poly.pdbx_strand_id
1 'polypeptide(L)'
;MAIFPNVAAVARWQTNVRSEKAEFAGISVRLQTAAMQSLMKARAEAVQAHLSISPRSADAAQRNYVETLELWKSRVNPGLRHWVGRGLLGAPEAERIRNLPVREQAAEILRLEGRRLYFSKDFSKSILSSVAIPGASQHLALLALDVKEYDNPAVRSILERHGWFQTVQSDLPHFTYLGVSKQELPSLGLKMARNGGRVFWVPDFDCHTN
;
A
#
# COMPACT_ATOMS: atom_id res chain seq x y z
N MET A 1 2.03 -12.56 -0.06
CA MET A 1 1.11 -11.42 -0.31
C MET A 1 -0.21 -11.96 -0.83
N ALA A 2 -1.35 -11.65 -0.21
CA ALA A 2 -2.65 -12.08 -0.71
C ALA A 2 -3.07 -11.18 -1.89
N ILE A 3 -3.49 -11.78 -3.02
CA ILE A 3 -4.08 -11.06 -4.14
C ILE A 3 -5.55 -11.44 -4.23
N PHE A 4 -6.43 -10.50 -3.90
CA PHE A 4 -7.87 -10.71 -3.98
C PHE A 4 -8.35 -10.60 -5.43
N PRO A 5 -9.07 -11.61 -5.98
CA PRO A 5 -9.49 -11.60 -7.38
C PRO A 5 -10.65 -10.66 -7.68
N ASN A 6 -11.48 -10.31 -6.69
CA ASN A 6 -12.70 -9.52 -6.90
C ASN A 6 -13.29 -9.00 -5.57
N VAL A 7 -14.36 -8.20 -5.70
CA VAL A 7 -15.16 -7.65 -4.59
C VAL A 7 -15.62 -8.74 -3.63
N ALA A 8 -16.15 -9.85 -4.14
CA ALA A 8 -16.70 -10.92 -3.30
C ALA A 8 -15.60 -11.60 -2.46
N ALA A 9 -14.38 -11.75 -2.99
CA ALA A 9 -13.26 -12.29 -2.24
C ALA A 9 -12.81 -11.37 -1.10
N VAL A 10 -12.74 -10.05 -1.34
CA VAL A 10 -12.44 -9.07 -0.28
C VAL A 10 -13.52 -9.06 0.79
N ALA A 11 -14.80 -9.04 0.39
CA ALA A 11 -15.92 -9.07 1.33
C ALA A 11 -15.89 -10.33 2.20
N ARG A 12 -15.72 -11.51 1.60
CA ARG A 12 -15.58 -12.77 2.35
C ARG A 12 -14.40 -12.75 3.31
N TRP A 13 -13.25 -12.21 2.90
CA TRP A 13 -12.09 -12.09 3.78
C TRP A 13 -12.38 -11.18 4.98
N GLN A 14 -12.87 -9.97 4.72
CA GLN A 14 -13.10 -8.95 5.75
C GLN A 14 -14.24 -9.31 6.71
N THR A 15 -15.18 -10.15 6.29
CA THR A 15 -16.22 -10.71 7.18
C THR A 15 -15.68 -11.80 8.09
N ASN A 16 -14.75 -12.64 7.62
CA ASN A 16 -14.29 -13.82 8.36
C ASN A 16 -13.04 -13.58 9.20
N VAL A 17 -12.20 -12.62 8.83
CA VAL A 17 -10.98 -12.31 9.58
C VAL A 17 -11.32 -11.63 10.91
N ARG A 18 -10.71 -12.11 12.00
CA ARG A 18 -10.82 -11.46 13.32
C ARG A 18 -10.31 -10.03 13.20
N SER A 19 -11.21 -9.08 13.40
CA SER A 19 -10.95 -7.66 13.20
C SER A 19 -11.62 -6.84 14.28
N GLU A 20 -11.03 -5.70 14.57
CA GLU A 20 -11.52 -4.72 15.53
C GLU A 20 -11.70 -3.37 14.84
N LYS A 21 -12.66 -2.60 15.34
CA LYS A 21 -12.94 -1.24 14.90
C LYS A 21 -12.72 -0.30 16.07
N ALA A 22 -12.01 0.80 15.83
CA ALA A 22 -11.80 1.85 16.81
C ALA A 22 -11.85 3.23 16.15
N GLU A 23 -12.19 4.25 16.95
CA GLU A 23 -12.27 5.65 16.52
C GLU A 23 -11.04 6.43 16.99
N PHE A 24 -10.46 7.21 16.08
CA PHE A 24 -9.26 8.00 16.32
C PHE A 24 -9.52 9.44 15.86
N ALA A 25 -9.84 10.33 16.81
CA ALA A 25 -10.19 11.73 16.50
C ALA A 25 -11.29 11.86 15.42
N GLY A 26 -12.32 11.03 15.51
CA GLY A 26 -13.44 10.99 14.55
C GLY A 26 -13.14 10.22 13.25
N ILE A 27 -11.97 9.59 13.13
CA ILE A 27 -11.64 8.70 12.02
C ILE A 27 -11.82 7.25 12.47
N SER A 28 -12.72 6.58 11.75
CA SER A 28 -13.01 5.16 11.92
C SER A 28 -11.91 4.29 11.31
N VAL A 29 -11.27 3.46 12.11
CA VAL A 29 -10.22 2.54 11.66
C VAL A 29 -10.65 1.12 11.97
N ARG A 30 -10.59 0.25 10.96
CA ARG A 30 -10.78 -1.20 11.11
C ARG A 30 -9.51 -1.93 10.66
N LEU A 31 -9.00 -2.79 11.52
CA LEU A 31 -7.80 -3.58 11.31
C LEU A 31 -8.03 -5.02 11.79
N GLN A 32 -7.15 -5.96 11.42
CA GLN A 32 -7.13 -7.25 12.10
C GLN A 32 -6.90 -7.05 13.60
N THR A 33 -7.45 -7.91 14.45
CA THR A 33 -7.38 -7.80 15.91
C THR A 33 -5.94 -7.60 16.41
N ALA A 34 -4.99 -8.43 15.95
CA ALA A 34 -3.59 -8.30 16.35
C ALA A 34 -2.96 -6.97 15.94
N ALA A 35 -3.28 -6.49 14.73
CA ALA A 35 -2.84 -5.19 14.24
C ALA A 35 -3.43 -4.05 15.09
N MET A 36 -4.74 -4.07 15.37
CA MET A 36 -5.39 -3.05 16.20
C MET A 36 -4.79 -2.99 17.61
N GLN A 37 -4.59 -4.14 18.24
CA GLN A 37 -3.99 -4.22 19.57
C GLN A 37 -2.55 -3.69 19.58
N SER A 38 -1.76 -4.04 18.56
CA SER A 38 -0.42 -3.48 18.38
C SER A 38 -0.46 -1.96 18.19
N LEU A 39 -1.37 -1.43 17.37
CA LEU A 39 -1.54 0.01 17.18
C LEU A 39 -1.89 0.72 18.49
N MET A 40 -2.78 0.15 19.30
CA MET A 40 -3.14 0.73 20.60
C MET A 40 -1.93 0.78 21.56
N LYS A 41 -1.09 -0.26 21.57
CA LYS A 41 0.15 -0.28 22.36
C LYS A 41 1.15 0.77 21.87
N ALA A 42 1.36 0.86 20.56
CA ALA A 42 2.22 1.88 19.95
C ALA A 42 1.75 3.29 20.29
N ARG A 43 0.43 3.53 20.26
CA ARG A 43 -0.17 4.82 20.66
C ARG A 43 0.04 5.12 22.14
N ALA A 44 -0.14 4.15 23.02
CA ALA A 44 0.10 4.34 24.45
C ALA A 44 1.56 4.74 24.73
N GLU A 45 2.52 4.09 24.07
CA GLU A 45 3.93 4.45 24.16
C GLU A 45 4.22 5.84 23.58
N ALA A 46 3.62 6.18 22.43
CA ALA A 46 3.75 7.52 21.85
C ALA A 46 3.26 8.61 22.81
N VAL A 47 2.12 8.40 23.49
CA VAL A 47 1.59 9.35 24.47
C VAL A 47 2.55 9.53 25.65
N GLN A 48 3.17 8.46 26.15
CA GLN A 48 4.19 8.54 27.20
C GLN A 48 5.42 9.36 26.77
N ALA A 49 5.73 9.37 25.46
CA ALA A 49 6.80 10.16 24.87
C ALA A 49 6.36 11.57 24.40
N HIS A 50 5.15 12.03 24.77
CA HIS A 50 4.56 13.29 24.29
C HIS A 50 4.41 13.38 22.76
N LEU A 51 4.16 12.24 22.11
CA LEU A 51 3.92 12.09 20.68
C LEU A 51 2.49 11.59 20.40
N SER A 52 2.07 11.67 19.14
CA SER A 52 0.81 11.10 18.65
C SER A 52 1.06 10.14 17.50
N ILE A 53 0.21 9.13 17.40
CA ILE A 53 0.08 8.26 16.22
C ILE A 53 -1.40 8.25 15.85
N SER A 54 -1.71 8.78 14.69
CA SER A 54 -3.07 9.01 14.21
C SER A 54 -3.21 8.56 12.75
N PRO A 55 -4.40 8.09 12.33
CA PRO A 55 -4.66 7.85 10.92
C PRO A 55 -4.52 9.15 10.12
N ARG A 56 -3.97 9.06 8.91
CA ARG A 56 -3.76 10.22 8.03
C ARG A 56 -5.06 10.86 7.57
N SER A 57 -6.08 10.04 7.31
CA SER A 57 -7.37 10.43 6.73
C SER A 57 -8.40 9.31 6.93
N ALA A 58 -9.65 9.54 6.51
CA ALA A 58 -10.74 8.56 6.65
C ALA A 58 -10.49 7.23 5.90
N ASP A 59 -9.65 7.24 4.86
CA ASP A 59 -9.27 6.10 4.02
C ASP A 59 -7.91 5.48 4.40
N ALA A 60 -7.40 5.79 5.60
CA ALA A 60 -6.07 5.40 6.05
C ALA A 60 -5.95 3.91 6.40
N ALA A 61 -7.06 3.18 6.59
CA ALA A 61 -7.04 1.79 7.08
C ALA A 61 -7.77 0.83 6.14
N GLN A 62 -8.96 0.35 6.49
CA GLN A 62 -9.72 -0.54 5.62
C GLN A 62 -10.02 0.13 4.28
N ARG A 63 -9.74 -0.60 3.20
CA ARG A 63 -10.27 -0.29 1.86
C ARG A 63 -11.13 -1.45 1.37
N ASN A 64 -12.05 -1.15 0.46
CA ASN A 64 -12.79 -2.14 -0.31
C ASN A 64 -12.18 -2.30 -1.72
N TYR A 65 -12.59 -3.35 -2.44
CA TYR A 65 -12.04 -3.64 -3.77
C TYR A 65 -12.35 -2.52 -4.79
N VAL A 66 -13.56 -1.94 -4.73
CA VAL A 66 -13.99 -0.87 -5.65
C VAL A 66 -13.12 0.37 -5.50
N GLU A 67 -12.81 0.78 -4.29
CA GLU A 67 -11.88 1.89 -4.03
C GLU A 67 -10.50 1.65 -4.67
N THR A 68 -9.98 0.43 -4.60
CA THR A 68 -8.69 0.10 -5.24
C THR A 68 -8.78 0.18 -6.77
N LEU A 69 -9.92 -0.19 -7.37
CA LEU A 69 -10.16 -0.02 -8.80
C LEU A 69 -10.22 1.46 -9.19
N GLU A 70 -10.92 2.28 -8.43
CA GLU A 70 -11.05 3.71 -8.73
C GLU A 70 -9.72 4.45 -8.58
N LEU A 71 -8.93 4.12 -7.54
CA LEU A 71 -7.56 4.61 -7.40
C LEU A 71 -6.68 4.20 -8.59
N TRP A 72 -6.76 2.95 -9.02
CA TRP A 72 -6.02 2.46 -10.19
C TRP A 72 -6.42 3.20 -11.48
N LYS A 73 -7.72 3.32 -11.76
CA LYS A 73 -8.25 4.08 -12.91
C LYS A 73 -7.86 5.55 -12.87
N SER A 74 -7.74 6.15 -11.68
CA SER A 74 -7.30 7.53 -11.49
C SER A 74 -5.83 7.77 -11.88
N ARG A 75 -5.06 6.72 -12.19
CA ARG A 75 -3.71 6.78 -12.76
C ARG A 75 -3.69 6.33 -14.21
N VAL A 76 -4.33 5.19 -14.50
CA VAL A 76 -4.41 4.63 -15.86
C VAL A 76 -5.04 5.61 -16.84
N ASN A 77 -6.21 6.16 -16.53
CA ASN A 77 -6.95 7.00 -17.48
C ASN A 77 -6.20 8.30 -17.84
N PRO A 78 -5.64 9.07 -16.88
CA PRO A 78 -4.78 10.20 -17.20
C PRO A 78 -3.54 9.81 -17.99
N GLY A 79 -2.85 8.72 -17.65
CA GLY A 79 -1.65 8.28 -18.37
C GLY A 79 -1.95 7.88 -19.82
N LEU A 80 -3.02 7.14 -20.07
CA LEU A 80 -3.45 6.78 -21.42
C LEU A 80 -3.71 8.04 -22.26
N ARG A 81 -4.43 9.03 -21.70
CA ARG A 81 -4.67 10.31 -22.38
C ARG A 81 -3.38 11.08 -22.63
N HIS A 82 -2.47 11.11 -21.66
CA HIS A 82 -1.18 11.79 -21.77
C HIS A 82 -0.36 11.23 -22.94
N TRP A 83 -0.18 9.91 -22.98
CA TRP A 83 0.66 9.27 -24.00
C TRP A 83 0.04 9.29 -25.40
N VAL A 84 -1.29 9.26 -25.51
CA VAL A 84 -2.00 9.54 -26.77
C VAL A 84 -1.75 10.99 -27.23
N GLY A 85 -1.90 11.96 -26.33
CA GLY A 85 -1.65 13.37 -26.65
C GLY A 85 -0.20 13.67 -27.04
N ARG A 86 0.76 12.84 -26.62
CA ARG A 86 2.18 12.91 -27.01
C ARG A 86 2.49 12.14 -28.30
N GLY A 87 1.54 11.43 -28.89
CA GLY A 87 1.75 10.59 -30.08
C GLY A 87 2.58 9.33 -29.81
N LEU A 88 2.77 8.96 -28.52
CA LEU A 88 3.57 7.79 -28.11
C LEU A 88 2.71 6.52 -27.89
N LEU A 89 1.37 6.68 -27.93
CA LEU A 89 0.40 5.60 -27.86
C LEU A 89 -0.75 5.87 -28.83
N GLY A 90 -1.22 4.86 -29.56
CA GLY A 90 -2.36 5.01 -30.46
C GLY A 90 -3.69 5.11 -29.69
N ALA A 91 -4.62 5.96 -30.15
CA ALA A 91 -5.94 6.08 -29.51
C ALA A 91 -6.71 4.73 -29.47
N PRO A 92 -6.74 3.90 -30.53
CA PRO A 92 -7.38 2.58 -30.45
C PRO A 92 -6.73 1.63 -29.44
N GLU A 93 -5.39 1.68 -29.31
CA GLU A 93 -4.66 0.89 -28.31
C GLU A 93 -5.01 1.35 -26.90
N ALA A 94 -5.09 2.66 -26.65
CA ALA A 94 -5.49 3.22 -25.37
C ALA A 94 -6.92 2.81 -24.97
N GLU A 95 -7.88 2.85 -25.90
CA GLU A 95 -9.25 2.37 -25.66
C GLU A 95 -9.28 0.87 -25.34
N ARG A 96 -8.51 0.05 -26.07
CA ARG A 96 -8.40 -1.38 -25.79
C ARG A 96 -7.88 -1.61 -24.37
N ILE A 97 -6.79 -0.93 -23.97
CA ILE A 97 -6.18 -1.06 -22.65
C ILE A 97 -7.18 -0.68 -21.54
N ARG A 98 -7.95 0.39 -21.74
CA ARG A 98 -8.95 0.85 -20.76
C ARG A 98 -9.99 -0.22 -20.43
N ASN A 99 -10.35 -1.04 -21.42
CA ASN A 99 -11.39 -2.05 -21.32
C ASN A 99 -10.86 -3.45 -20.93
N LEU A 100 -9.54 -3.61 -20.75
CA LEU A 100 -8.97 -4.89 -20.32
C LEU A 100 -9.42 -5.27 -18.90
N PRO A 101 -9.57 -6.59 -18.63
CA PRO A 101 -9.63 -7.09 -17.26
C PRO A 101 -8.44 -6.60 -16.44
N VAL A 102 -8.66 -6.31 -15.16
CA VAL A 102 -7.68 -5.61 -14.30
C VAL A 102 -6.29 -6.24 -14.32
N ARG A 103 -6.19 -7.56 -14.30
CA ARG A 103 -4.89 -8.25 -14.32
C ARG A 103 -4.16 -8.07 -15.66
N GLU A 104 -4.90 -8.18 -16.76
CA GLU A 104 -4.36 -7.96 -18.10
C GLU A 104 -4.00 -6.48 -18.30
N GLN A 105 -4.84 -5.56 -17.81
CA GLN A 105 -4.54 -4.14 -17.80
C GLN A 105 -3.27 -3.85 -17.00
N ALA A 106 -3.09 -4.43 -15.82
CA ALA A 106 -1.89 -4.25 -15.02
C ALA A 106 -0.64 -4.75 -15.75
N ALA A 107 -0.68 -5.94 -16.34
CA ALA A 107 0.43 -6.46 -17.14
C ALA A 107 0.76 -5.53 -18.32
N GLU A 108 -0.27 -5.04 -19.01
CA GLU A 108 -0.10 -4.16 -20.17
C GLU A 108 0.42 -2.78 -19.81
N ILE A 109 -0.03 -2.20 -18.69
CA ILE A 109 0.52 -0.95 -18.16
C ILE A 109 1.99 -1.15 -17.82
N LEU A 110 2.36 -2.21 -17.09
CA LEU A 110 3.76 -2.47 -16.75
C LEU A 110 4.63 -2.70 -18.00
N ARG A 111 4.08 -3.32 -19.05
CA ARG A 111 4.74 -3.43 -20.36
C ARG A 111 5.01 -2.06 -20.98
N LEU A 112 4.05 -1.14 -20.92
CA LEU A 112 4.24 0.24 -21.39
C LEU A 112 5.28 1.01 -20.55
N GLU A 113 5.32 0.78 -19.24
CA GLU A 113 6.34 1.39 -18.37
C GLU A 113 7.76 0.88 -18.68
N GLY A 114 7.90 -0.36 -19.15
CA GLY A 114 9.15 -0.89 -19.71
C GLY A 114 9.64 -0.10 -20.94
N ARG A 115 8.74 0.61 -21.63
CA ARG A 115 9.03 1.55 -22.73
C ARG A 115 9.13 3.01 -22.26
N ARG A 116 9.26 3.25 -20.95
CA ARG A 116 9.30 4.57 -20.29
C ARG A 116 8.01 5.39 -20.43
N LEU A 117 6.88 4.74 -20.72
CA LEU A 117 5.55 5.37 -20.69
C LEU A 117 4.94 5.18 -19.30
N TYR A 118 5.36 6.02 -18.37
CA TYR A 118 5.00 5.91 -16.95
C TYR A 118 3.58 6.40 -16.63
N PHE A 119 2.97 5.82 -15.60
CA PHE A 119 1.61 6.12 -15.17
C PHE A 119 1.51 6.64 -13.72
N SER A 120 2.63 7.07 -13.12
CA SER A 120 2.58 7.89 -11.89
C SER A 120 1.83 9.21 -12.12
N LYS A 121 1.45 9.92 -11.05
CA LYS A 121 0.72 11.20 -11.16
C LYS A 121 1.41 12.25 -12.06
N ASP A 122 2.73 12.22 -12.10
CA ASP A 122 3.61 13.10 -12.86
C ASP A 122 4.27 12.41 -14.07
N PHE A 123 3.90 11.16 -14.36
CA PHE A 123 4.42 10.37 -15.48
C PHE A 123 5.95 10.18 -15.47
N SER A 124 6.59 10.21 -14.29
CA SER A 124 8.05 10.07 -14.15
C SER A 124 8.50 8.72 -13.57
N LYS A 125 7.59 7.95 -12.97
CA LYS A 125 7.88 6.71 -12.24
C LYS A 125 6.79 5.66 -12.49
N SER A 126 7.09 4.42 -12.12
CA SER A 126 6.09 3.35 -12.23
C SER A 126 4.79 3.70 -11.50
N ILE A 127 3.64 3.29 -12.04
CA ILE A 127 2.31 3.38 -11.44
C ILE A 127 2.28 2.76 -10.04
N LEU A 128 3.07 1.71 -9.83
CA LEU A 128 3.19 1.02 -8.55
C LEU A 128 3.82 1.90 -7.46
N SER A 129 4.47 3.00 -7.84
CA SER A 129 4.92 4.01 -6.89
C SER A 129 3.79 4.91 -6.37
N SER A 130 2.63 4.90 -7.05
CA SER A 130 1.49 5.80 -6.80
C SER A 130 0.23 5.09 -6.32
N VAL A 131 -0.01 3.85 -6.77
CA VAL A 131 -1.17 3.03 -6.42
C VAL A 131 -0.82 1.54 -6.52
N ALA A 132 -1.40 0.71 -5.66
CA ALA A 132 -1.30 -0.73 -5.79
C ALA A 132 -2.19 -1.26 -6.93
N ILE A 133 -1.80 -2.40 -7.51
CA ILE A 133 -2.69 -3.15 -8.42
C ILE A 133 -3.97 -3.51 -7.62
N PRO A 134 -5.18 -3.33 -8.19
CA PRO A 134 -6.40 -3.69 -7.49
C PRO A 134 -6.39 -5.15 -7.05
N GLY A 135 -6.79 -5.40 -5.81
CA GLY A 135 -6.68 -6.72 -5.18
C GLY A 135 -5.34 -7.01 -4.49
N ALA A 136 -4.26 -6.28 -4.77
CA ALA A 136 -2.94 -6.47 -4.14
C ALA A 136 -2.65 -5.45 -3.02
N SER A 137 -3.59 -4.54 -2.71
CA SER A 137 -3.44 -3.56 -1.63
C SER A 137 -3.53 -4.22 -0.25
N GLN A 138 -2.56 -3.92 0.62
CA GLN A 138 -2.52 -4.43 2.00
C GLN A 138 -3.67 -3.88 2.87
N HIS A 139 -4.28 -2.76 2.49
CA HIS A 139 -5.49 -2.22 3.12
C HIS A 139 -6.69 -3.17 2.99
N LEU A 140 -6.74 -3.98 1.92
CA LEU A 140 -7.80 -4.99 1.74
C LEU A 140 -7.68 -6.10 2.80
N ALA A 141 -6.45 -6.42 3.20
CA ALA A 141 -6.15 -7.47 4.16
C ALA A 141 -6.32 -7.02 5.63
N LEU A 142 -6.66 -5.74 5.86
CA LEU A 142 -6.76 -5.12 7.19
C LEU A 142 -5.43 -5.10 7.97
N LEU A 143 -4.31 -5.05 7.25
CA LEU A 143 -2.95 -5.04 7.82
C LEU A 143 -2.20 -3.73 7.58
N ALA A 144 -2.80 -2.78 6.86
CA ALA A 144 -2.15 -1.51 6.54
C ALA A 144 -2.81 -0.33 7.26
N LEU A 145 -1.97 0.63 7.64
CA LEU A 145 -2.37 1.92 8.19
C LEU A 145 -1.51 3.04 7.57
N ASP A 146 -2.17 4.06 7.03
CA ASP A 146 -1.53 5.30 6.62
C ASP A 146 -1.48 6.25 7.82
N VAL A 147 -0.29 6.56 8.31
CA VAL A 147 -0.06 7.34 9.54
C VAL A 147 0.14 8.83 9.21
N LYS A 148 -0.45 9.73 10.00
CA LYS A 148 -0.31 11.19 9.83
C LYS A 148 1.09 11.68 10.20
N GLU A 149 1.65 11.19 11.29
CA GLU A 149 2.94 11.59 11.86
C GLU A 149 4.14 10.83 11.26
N TYR A 150 3.97 10.25 10.06
CA TYR A 150 4.94 9.35 9.40
C TYR A 150 6.34 9.93 9.14
N ASP A 151 6.50 11.25 9.21
CA ASP A 151 7.79 11.93 9.03
C ASP A 151 8.61 11.98 10.31
N ASN A 152 7.97 11.82 11.47
CA ASN A 152 8.66 11.84 12.76
C ASN A 152 9.46 10.52 12.96
N PRO A 153 10.80 10.57 13.08
CA PRO A 153 11.62 9.37 13.29
C PRO A 153 11.29 8.62 14.59
N ALA A 154 10.89 9.32 15.65
CA ALA A 154 10.49 8.69 16.91
C ALA A 154 9.19 7.89 16.74
N VAL A 155 8.20 8.44 16.02
CA VAL A 155 6.96 7.72 15.68
C VAL A 155 7.25 6.45 14.89
N ARG A 156 8.11 6.54 13.87
CA ARG A 156 8.53 5.36 13.09
C ARG A 156 9.21 4.31 13.95
N SER A 157 10.08 4.74 14.87
CA SER A 157 10.77 3.84 15.79
C SER A 157 9.81 3.12 16.74
N ILE A 158 8.80 3.83 17.25
CA ILE A 158 7.73 3.24 18.08
C ILE A 158 6.95 2.21 17.26
N LEU A 159 6.48 2.58 16.06
CA LEU A 159 5.76 1.67 15.17
C LEU A 159 6.57 0.40 14.87
N GLU A 160 7.87 0.54 14.56
CA GLU A 160 8.78 -0.58 14.31
C GLU A 160 8.85 -1.55 15.50
N ARG A 161 8.96 -1.03 16.73
CA ARG A 161 8.96 -1.86 17.96
C ARG A 161 7.68 -2.67 18.16
N HIS A 162 6.56 -2.16 17.65
CA HIS A 162 5.25 -2.82 17.74
C HIS A 162 4.90 -3.63 16.48
N GLY A 163 5.87 -3.87 15.58
CA GLY A 163 5.67 -4.74 14.42
C GLY A 163 5.02 -4.06 13.21
N TRP A 164 5.01 -2.72 13.17
CA TRP A 164 4.56 -1.92 12.03
C TRP A 164 5.76 -1.41 11.23
N PHE A 165 5.82 -1.77 9.95
CA PHE A 165 6.97 -1.48 9.10
C PHE A 165 6.56 -0.79 7.81
N GLN A 166 7.44 0.08 7.28
CA GLN A 166 7.24 0.63 5.95
C GLN A 166 7.70 -0.39 4.91
N THR A 167 6.77 -0.99 4.16
CA THR A 167 7.08 -2.03 3.16
C THR A 167 6.99 -1.53 1.70
N VAL A 168 6.58 -0.27 1.50
CA VAL A 168 6.40 0.36 0.19
C VAL A 168 7.26 1.63 0.12
N GLN A 169 8.37 1.59 -0.63
CA GLN A 169 9.40 2.67 -0.61
C GLN A 169 8.90 4.06 -1.03
N SER A 170 7.90 4.11 -1.90
CA SER A 170 7.35 5.36 -2.42
C SER A 170 6.17 5.90 -1.61
N ASP A 171 5.62 5.11 -0.70
CA ASP A 171 4.41 5.44 0.07
C ASP A 171 4.77 5.73 1.52
N LEU A 172 5.29 6.94 1.74
CA LEU A 172 5.82 7.37 3.03
C LEU A 172 4.86 7.28 4.24
N PRO A 173 3.54 7.52 4.13
CA PRO A 173 2.63 7.33 5.25
C PRO A 173 2.31 5.86 5.54
N HIS A 174 2.61 4.94 4.62
CA HIS A 174 2.10 3.58 4.66
C HIS A 174 2.92 2.67 5.59
N PHE A 175 2.23 2.06 6.55
CA PHE A 175 2.78 1.03 7.43
C PHE A 175 1.98 -0.26 7.32
N THR A 176 2.71 -1.37 7.29
CA THR A 176 2.17 -2.72 7.28
C THR A 176 2.46 -3.38 8.63
N TYR A 177 1.42 -3.92 9.27
CA TYR A 177 1.60 -4.77 10.42
C TYR A 177 2.06 -6.16 9.97
N LEU A 178 3.27 -6.55 10.41
CA LEU A 178 3.83 -7.88 10.16
C LEU A 178 3.83 -8.74 11.43
N GLY A 179 3.62 -8.13 12.61
CA GLY A 179 3.48 -8.85 13.88
C GLY A 179 4.75 -9.57 14.37
N VAL A 180 5.89 -9.29 13.75
CA VAL A 180 7.20 -9.84 14.10
C VAL A 180 8.16 -8.73 14.51
N SER A 181 9.24 -9.08 15.18
CA SER A 181 10.34 -8.17 15.45
C SER A 181 11.13 -7.84 14.18
N LYS A 182 11.90 -6.75 14.23
CA LYS A 182 12.78 -6.34 13.13
C LYS A 182 13.78 -7.44 12.71
N GLN A 183 14.26 -8.22 13.69
CA GLN A 183 15.23 -9.29 13.49
C GLN A 183 14.66 -10.47 12.69
N GLU A 184 13.34 -10.64 12.70
CA GLU A 184 12.64 -11.72 12.00
C GLU A 184 12.26 -11.35 10.56
N LEU A 185 12.33 -10.07 10.17
CA LEU A 185 11.94 -9.64 8.81
C LEU A 185 12.69 -10.34 7.68
N PRO A 186 14.00 -10.63 7.79
CA PRO A 186 14.70 -11.45 6.81
C PRO A 186 14.11 -12.85 6.61
N SER A 187 13.60 -13.50 7.66
CA SER A 187 12.99 -14.83 7.53
C SER A 187 11.64 -14.80 6.80
N LEU A 188 11.02 -13.62 6.71
CA LEU A 188 9.85 -13.36 5.87
C LEU A 188 10.20 -13.02 4.42
N GLY A 189 11.48 -13.14 4.02
CA GLY A 189 11.96 -12.78 2.70
C GLY A 189 11.99 -11.27 2.46
N LEU A 190 12.17 -10.46 3.51
CA LEU A 190 12.30 -9.01 3.40
C LEU A 190 13.74 -8.56 3.64
N LYS A 191 14.21 -7.60 2.84
CA LYS A 191 15.48 -6.92 3.06
C LYS A 191 15.30 -5.46 3.40
N MET A 192 16.27 -4.93 4.14
CA MET A 192 16.35 -3.52 4.46
C MET A 192 16.76 -2.73 3.21
N ALA A 193 15.97 -1.72 2.86
CA ALA A 193 16.29 -0.73 1.84
C ALA A 193 16.34 0.68 2.45
N ARG A 194 17.29 1.50 2.01
CA ARG A 194 17.41 2.90 2.44
C ARG A 194 17.07 3.82 1.27
N ASN A 195 16.15 4.75 1.50
CA ASN A 195 15.80 5.76 0.51
C ASN A 195 15.44 7.07 1.24
N GLY A 196 16.08 8.18 0.84
CA GLY A 196 15.81 9.51 1.41
C GLY A 196 15.98 9.58 2.94
N GLY A 197 16.99 8.89 3.49
CA GLY A 197 17.21 8.84 4.95
C GLY A 197 16.22 7.98 5.73
N ARG A 198 15.34 7.24 5.03
CA ARG A 198 14.34 6.35 5.64
C ARG A 198 14.70 4.89 5.43
N VAL A 199 14.19 4.03 6.30
CA VAL A 199 14.33 2.58 6.22
C VAL A 199 13.01 1.98 5.77
N PHE A 200 13.08 1.08 4.79
CA PHE A 200 11.98 0.28 4.28
C PHE A 200 12.35 -1.20 4.33
N TRP A 201 11.34 -2.05 4.41
CA TRP A 201 11.46 -3.50 4.38
C TRP A 201 10.74 -4.04 3.16
N VAL A 202 11.50 -4.27 2.09
CA VAL A 202 10.96 -4.67 0.78
C VAL A 202 11.22 -6.15 0.51
N PRO A 203 10.43 -6.80 -0.35
CA PRO A 203 10.74 -8.16 -0.79
C PRO A 203 12.18 -8.27 -1.28
N ASP A 204 12.87 -9.29 -0.79
CA ASP A 204 14.14 -9.71 -1.34
C ASP A 204 13.85 -10.64 -2.52
N PHE A 205 14.21 -10.20 -3.72
CA PHE A 205 14.09 -11.01 -4.93
C PHE A 205 15.43 -11.69 -5.30
N ASP A 206 16.49 -11.41 -4.54
CA ASP A 206 17.83 -11.96 -4.76
C ASP A 206 18.11 -13.19 -3.88
N CYS A 207 17.14 -13.62 -3.07
CA CYS A 207 17.25 -14.85 -2.30
C CYS A 207 17.12 -16.06 -3.24
N HIS A 208 18.27 -16.58 -3.65
CA HIS A 208 18.40 -17.92 -4.19
C HIS A 208 17.69 -18.89 -3.23
N THR A 209 16.74 -19.64 -3.79
CA THR A 209 16.17 -20.83 -3.16
C THR A 209 17.33 -21.76 -2.80
N ASN A 210 17.57 -21.95 -1.50
CA ASN A 210 18.26 -23.16 -1.03
C ASN A 210 17.29 -24.34 -1.11
#